data_AF-A0A2U0SGW4-F1
#
_entry.id   AF-A0A2U0SGW4-F1
#
_cell.length_a   1.000
_cell.length_b   1.000
_cell.length_c   1.000
_cell.angle_alpha   90.00
_cell.angle_beta   90.00
_cell.angle_gamma   90.00
#
_symmetry.space_group_name_H-M   'P 1'
#
loop_
_entity.id
_entity.type
_entity.pdbx_description
1 polymer ?
#
loop_
_entity_poly.entity_id
_entity_poly.type
_entity_poly.pdbx_seq_one_letter_code
_entity_poly.pdbx_strand_id
1 'polypeptide(L)'
;MAGTRFGAALQGCEPAVTADLFITYIITAALLTMAPGLDTATVLRSAMVEGAAHGAATTAGVAIGCFCWGSAAAFGLAQLFRDAPVAGGCLRVAGALYLGYAGIALLLRRRSRMIVDGSGGPAPRLRTSVLRGFTTNILNPKVGIFYLTLLPQFAPQDGDVEIAWLLALVHVAIATFWFLGLSAFAGGVRPLLSNPRTTLAIDRVTGGIFVLLGVGLIHAAATA
;
A
#
# COMPACT_ATOMS: atom_id res chain seq x y z
N MET A 1 -30.88 -8.06 16.46
CA MET A 1 -30.43 -6.94 17.32
C MET A 1 -28.94 -6.67 17.09
N ALA A 2 -28.58 -6.15 15.91
CA ALA A 2 -27.18 -5.94 15.50
C ALA A 2 -27.07 -4.59 14.77
N GLY A 3 -27.20 -3.49 15.51
CA GLY A 3 -27.32 -2.16 14.88
C GLY A 3 -26.86 -0.96 15.71
N THR A 4 -26.12 -1.14 16.81
CA THR A 4 -25.82 -0.02 17.73
C THR A 4 -24.37 0.08 18.23
N ARG A 5 -23.43 -0.70 17.69
CA ARG A 5 -22.01 -0.58 18.09
C ARG A 5 -21.19 0.39 17.23
N PHE A 6 -21.58 0.62 15.98
CA PHE A 6 -20.98 1.64 15.12
C PHE A 6 -21.14 3.07 15.68
N GLY A 7 -22.24 3.35 16.40
CA GLY A 7 -22.49 4.66 17.01
C GLY A 7 -21.70 4.88 18.30
N ALA A 8 -21.44 3.84 19.09
CA ALA A 8 -20.85 3.98 20.42
C ALA A 8 -19.33 4.23 20.40
N ALA A 9 -18.60 3.63 19.45
CA ALA A 9 -17.17 3.91 19.26
C ALA A 9 -16.91 5.33 18.69
N LEU A 10 -17.91 5.92 18.03
CA LEU A 10 -17.88 7.30 17.50
C LEU A 10 -18.41 8.35 18.49
N GLN A 11 -18.96 7.95 19.64
CA GLN A 11 -19.59 8.86 20.59
C GLN A 11 -18.60 9.60 21.52
N GLY A 12 -17.32 9.20 21.53
CA GLY A 12 -16.30 9.79 22.40
C GLY A 12 -15.13 10.49 21.70
N CYS A 13 -15.02 10.39 20.37
CA CYS A 13 -14.00 11.06 19.56
C CYS A 13 -14.70 12.12 18.70
N GLU A 14 -14.24 13.36 18.69
CA GLU A 14 -14.83 14.36 17.77
C GLU A 14 -14.80 13.79 16.35
N PRO A 15 -15.92 13.82 15.59
CA PRO A 15 -16.00 13.23 14.26
C PRO A 15 -14.93 13.75 13.29
N ALA A 16 -14.36 14.93 13.58
CA ALA A 16 -13.19 15.49 12.90
C ALA A 16 -11.93 14.60 13.03
N VAL A 17 -11.61 14.10 14.23
CA VAL A 17 -10.37 13.33 14.49
C VAL A 17 -10.36 12.00 13.74
N THR A 18 -11.51 11.32 13.65
CA THR A 18 -11.65 10.06 12.92
C THR A 18 -11.60 10.28 11.41
N ALA A 19 -12.20 11.36 10.91
CA ALA A 19 -12.15 11.72 9.49
C ALA A 19 -10.73 12.09 9.05
N ASP A 20 -10.00 12.84 9.86
CA ASP A 20 -8.61 13.24 9.59
C ASP A 20 -7.69 12.03 9.53
N LEU A 21 -7.86 11.05 10.44
CA LEU A 21 -7.09 9.81 10.44
C LEU A 21 -7.34 8.98 9.19
N PHE A 22 -8.61 8.88 8.77
CA PHE A 22 -8.99 8.13 7.57
C PHE A 22 -8.47 8.79 6.28
N ILE A 23 -8.55 10.12 6.18
CA ILE A 23 -7.98 10.88 5.06
C ILE A 23 -6.45 10.71 5.03
N THR A 24 -5.80 10.81 6.19
CA THR A 24 -4.35 10.60 6.32
C THR A 24 -3.97 9.19 5.88
N TYR A 25 -4.76 8.18 6.24
CA TYR A 25 -4.57 6.81 5.78
C TYR A 25 -4.68 6.71 4.26
N ILE A 26 -5.75 7.25 3.66
CA ILE A 26 -5.96 7.21 2.20
C ILE A 26 -4.77 7.85 1.46
N ILE A 27 -4.36 9.05 1.89
CA ILE A 27 -3.23 9.77 1.30
C ILE A 27 -1.96 8.93 1.42
N THR A 28 -1.70 8.39 2.60
CA THR A 28 -0.49 7.56 2.85
C THR A 28 -0.52 6.30 2.00
N ALA A 29 -1.61 5.53 2.02
CA ALA A 29 -1.78 4.31 1.24
C ALA A 29 -1.65 4.57 -0.27
N ALA A 30 -2.24 5.65 -0.78
CA ALA A 30 -2.13 6.06 -2.18
C ALA A 30 -0.68 6.40 -2.56
N LEU A 31 0.02 7.20 -1.76
CA LEU A 31 1.41 7.54 -2.01
C LEU A 31 2.34 6.32 -2.00
N LEU A 32 2.14 5.37 -1.08
CA LEU A 32 2.92 4.11 -1.05
C LEU A 32 2.65 3.23 -2.27
N THR A 33 1.40 3.20 -2.71
CA THR A 33 0.96 2.47 -3.91
C THR A 33 1.57 3.06 -5.18
N MET A 34 1.62 4.40 -5.27
CA MET A 34 2.18 5.13 -6.41
C MET A 34 3.70 5.01 -6.48
N ALA A 35 4.38 4.80 -5.34
CA ALA A 35 5.82 4.63 -5.28
C ALA A 35 6.27 3.42 -6.15
N PRO A 36 7.02 3.65 -7.25
CA PRO A 36 7.34 2.60 -8.21
C PRO A 36 8.02 1.39 -7.57
N GLY A 37 7.48 0.19 -7.82
CA GLY A 37 8.01 -1.07 -7.28
C GLY A 37 7.84 -2.25 -8.22
N LEU A 38 8.03 -3.46 -7.69
CA LEU A 38 7.87 -4.72 -8.44
C LEU A 38 6.47 -4.85 -9.05
N ASP A 39 5.42 -4.51 -8.30
CA ASP A 39 4.03 -4.57 -8.76
C ASP A 39 3.79 -3.61 -9.93
N THR A 40 4.24 -2.35 -9.80
CA THR A 40 4.18 -1.34 -10.87
C THR A 40 4.89 -1.81 -12.13
N ALA A 41 6.11 -2.34 -11.99
CA ALA A 41 6.90 -2.82 -13.12
C ALA A 41 6.23 -4.02 -13.81
N THR A 42 5.65 -4.93 -13.02
CA THR A 42 5.00 -6.15 -13.53
C THR A 42 3.68 -5.84 -14.24
N VAL A 43 2.86 -4.96 -13.67
CA VAL A 43 1.62 -4.48 -14.30
C VAL A 43 1.94 -3.71 -15.57
N LEU A 44 2.88 -2.77 -15.53
CA LEU A 44 3.25 -1.96 -16.69
C LEU A 44 3.86 -2.82 -17.81
N ARG A 45 4.73 -3.79 -17.48
CA ARG A 45 5.25 -4.74 -18.46
C ARG A 45 4.13 -5.53 -19.12
N SER A 46 3.21 -6.08 -18.34
CA SER A 46 2.11 -6.89 -18.87
C SER A 46 1.18 -6.02 -19.75
N ALA A 47 0.90 -4.79 -19.33
CA ALA A 47 0.11 -3.85 -20.11
C ALA A 47 0.79 -3.42 -21.43
N MET A 48 2.11 -3.17 -21.40
CA MET A 48 2.87 -2.67 -22.54
C MET A 48 3.26 -3.74 -23.55
N VAL A 49 3.60 -4.95 -23.08
CA VAL A 49 4.11 -6.04 -23.92
C VAL A 49 2.99 -6.97 -24.35
N GLU A 50 2.06 -7.28 -23.44
CA GLU A 50 1.02 -8.29 -23.65
C GLU A 50 -0.35 -7.63 -23.88
N GLY A 51 -0.50 -6.34 -23.59
CA GLY A 51 -1.69 -5.52 -23.85
C GLY A 51 -2.46 -5.14 -22.57
N ALA A 52 -3.34 -4.13 -22.67
CA ALA A 52 -4.06 -3.58 -21.52
C ALA A 52 -4.89 -4.63 -20.75
N ALA A 53 -5.46 -5.63 -21.45
CA ALA A 53 -6.18 -6.73 -20.82
C ALA A 53 -5.25 -7.60 -19.92
N HIS A 54 -4.00 -7.82 -20.33
CA HIS A 54 -3.00 -8.52 -19.52
C HIS A 54 -2.51 -7.67 -18.35
N GLY A 55 -2.43 -6.34 -18.52
CA GLY A 55 -2.24 -5.39 -17.42
C GLY A 55 -3.35 -5.48 -16.37
N ALA A 56 -4.61 -5.46 -16.81
CA ALA A 56 -5.78 -5.57 -15.94
C ALA A 56 -5.85 -6.95 -15.24
N ALA A 57 -5.56 -8.03 -15.95
CA ALA A 57 -5.47 -9.36 -15.36
C ALA A 57 -4.36 -9.45 -14.30
N THR A 58 -3.18 -8.86 -14.57
CA THR A 58 -2.10 -8.78 -13.58
C THR A 58 -2.52 -7.95 -12.36
N THR A 59 -3.22 -6.85 -12.59
CA THR A 59 -3.81 -6.01 -11.53
C THR A 59 -4.75 -6.80 -10.63
N ALA A 60 -5.62 -7.64 -11.21
CA ALA A 60 -6.50 -8.51 -10.43
C ALA A 60 -5.71 -9.47 -9.53
N GLY A 61 -4.61 -10.03 -10.04
CA GLY A 61 -3.68 -10.84 -9.24
C GLY A 61 -3.08 -10.07 -8.06
N VAL A 62 -2.57 -8.86 -8.32
CA VAL A 62 -2.02 -7.97 -7.29
C VAL A 62 -3.08 -7.64 -6.24
N ALA A 63 -4.31 -7.33 -6.65
CA ALA A 63 -5.41 -7.04 -5.74
C ALA A 63 -5.76 -8.23 -4.82
N ILE A 64 -5.75 -9.46 -5.35
CA ILE A 64 -5.93 -10.67 -4.54
C ILE A 64 -4.79 -10.82 -3.53
N GLY A 65 -3.54 -10.58 -3.94
CA GLY A 65 -2.39 -10.62 -3.03
C GLY A 65 -2.50 -9.59 -1.90
N CYS A 66 -2.85 -8.35 -2.22
CA CYS A 66 -3.10 -7.30 -1.24
C CYS A 66 -4.27 -7.66 -0.31
N PHE A 67 -5.33 -8.27 -0.84
CA PHE A 67 -6.45 -8.74 -0.01
C PHE A 67 -6.01 -9.83 0.98
N CYS A 68 -5.18 -10.78 0.55
CA CYS A 68 -4.61 -11.80 1.43
C CYS A 68 -3.72 -11.18 2.52
N TRP A 69 -2.78 -10.31 2.15
CA TRP A 69 -1.93 -9.61 3.11
C TRP A 69 -2.73 -8.75 4.09
N GLY A 70 -3.69 -7.98 3.57
CA GLY A 70 -4.54 -7.10 4.36
C GLY A 70 -5.43 -7.85 5.33
N SER A 71 -5.99 -8.98 4.91
CA SER A 71 -6.75 -9.86 5.80
C SER A 71 -5.83 -10.46 6.87
N ALA A 72 -4.70 -11.04 6.48
CA ALA A 72 -3.74 -11.61 7.43
C ALA A 72 -3.28 -10.59 8.48
N ALA A 73 -2.99 -9.35 8.06
CA ALA A 73 -2.64 -8.27 8.96
C ALA A 73 -3.83 -7.86 9.84
N ALA A 74 -5.02 -7.61 9.29
CA ALA A 74 -6.17 -7.19 10.09
C ALA A 74 -6.51 -8.21 11.20
N PHE A 75 -6.60 -9.50 10.88
CA PHE A 75 -6.91 -10.54 11.85
C PHE A 75 -5.73 -10.81 12.80
N GLY A 76 -4.50 -10.90 12.28
CA GLY A 76 -3.31 -11.20 13.09
C GLY A 76 -2.94 -10.08 14.05
N LEU A 77 -3.04 -8.81 13.61
CA LEU A 77 -2.74 -7.65 14.43
C LEU A 77 -3.80 -7.43 15.51
N ALA A 78 -5.07 -7.67 15.19
CA ALA A 78 -6.15 -7.60 16.18
C ALA A 78 -5.99 -8.64 17.30
N GLN A 79 -5.46 -9.82 16.98
CA GLN A 79 -5.09 -10.79 17.99
C GLN A 79 -3.86 -10.32 18.79
N LEU A 80 -2.82 -9.85 18.12
CA LEU A 80 -1.60 -9.34 18.76
C LEU A 80 -1.88 -8.22 19.75
N PHE A 81 -2.75 -7.26 19.41
CA PHE A 81 -3.11 -6.14 20.28
C PHE A 81 -3.90 -6.57 21.52
N ARG A 82 -4.73 -7.61 21.41
CA ARG A 82 -5.47 -8.17 22.54
C ARG A 82 -4.58 -9.00 23.46
N ASP A 83 -3.74 -9.85 22.90
CA ASP A 83 -2.96 -10.84 23.66
C ASP A 83 -1.62 -10.28 24.16
N ALA A 84 -1.04 -9.32 23.45
CA ALA A 84 0.28 -8.74 23.76
C ALA A 84 0.34 -7.22 23.48
N PRO A 85 -0.28 -6.37 24.33
CA PRO A 85 -0.33 -4.92 24.13
C PRO A 85 1.06 -4.27 23.97
N VAL A 86 2.06 -4.77 24.70
CA VAL A 86 3.45 -4.30 24.59
C VAL A 86 4.03 -4.56 23.20
N ALA A 87 3.78 -5.76 22.64
CA ALA A 87 4.23 -6.10 21.29
C ALA A 87 3.51 -5.23 20.24
N GLY A 88 2.23 -4.93 20.46
CA GLY A 88 1.48 -3.99 19.63
C GLY A 88 2.10 -2.57 19.61
N GLY A 89 2.46 -2.06 20.79
CA GLY A 89 3.18 -0.79 20.92
C GLY A 89 4.53 -0.80 20.21
N CYS A 90 5.34 -1.85 20.41
CA CYS A 90 6.62 -2.02 19.72
C CYS A 90 6.45 -2.03 18.19
N LEU A 91 5.41 -2.70 17.68
CA LEU A 91 5.14 -2.76 16.25
C LEU A 91 4.77 -1.39 15.67
N ARG A 92 4.04 -0.55 16.42
CA ARG A 92 3.75 0.83 16.02
C ARG A 92 5.01 1.68 15.97
N VAL A 93 5.88 1.59 16.98
CA VAL A 93 7.16 2.30 16.92
C VAL A 93 8.00 1.81 15.73
N ALA A 94 8.08 0.50 15.53
CA ALA A 94 8.77 -0.10 14.40
C ALA A 94 8.19 0.37 13.05
N GLY A 95 6.87 0.50 12.95
CA GLY A 95 6.24 0.97 11.73
C GLY A 95 6.47 2.45 11.44
N ALA A 96 6.50 3.30 12.48
CA ALA A 96 6.82 4.72 12.33
C ALA A 96 8.28 4.92 11.92
N LEU A 97 9.20 4.14 12.52
CA LEU A 97 10.60 4.08 12.10
C LEU A 97 10.74 3.57 10.66
N TYR A 98 9.98 2.55 10.28
CA TYR A 98 9.97 2.05 8.92
C TYR A 98 9.46 3.08 7.91
N LEU A 99 8.43 3.86 8.23
CA LEU A 99 7.98 4.96 7.37
C LEU A 99 9.07 6.02 7.20
N GLY A 100 9.74 6.41 8.29
CA GLY A 100 10.89 7.33 8.22
C GLY A 100 12.02 6.77 7.37
N TYR A 101 12.40 5.50 7.59
CA TYR A 101 13.40 4.79 6.79
C TYR A 101 13.02 4.71 5.32
N ALA A 102 11.79 4.30 5.00
CA ALA A 102 11.29 4.20 3.63
C ALA A 102 11.28 5.58 2.95
N GLY A 103 10.89 6.62 3.68
CA GLY A 103 10.95 8.00 3.22
C GLY A 103 12.38 8.44 2.88
N ILE A 104 13.31 8.23 3.81
CA ILE A 104 14.74 8.51 3.59
C ILE A 104 15.29 7.68 2.43
N ALA A 105 14.95 6.40 2.32
CA ALA A 105 15.39 5.54 1.24
C ALA A 105 14.92 6.06 -0.13
N LEU A 106 13.70 6.59 -0.24
CA LEU A 106 13.20 7.26 -1.45
C LEU A 106 13.93 8.58 -1.72
N LEU A 107 14.22 9.38 -0.69
CA LEU A 107 15.01 10.61 -0.80
C LEU A 107 16.47 10.35 -1.19
N LEU A 108 17.04 9.22 -0.81
CA LEU A 108 18.43 8.85 -1.14
C LEU A 108 18.53 8.02 -2.42
N ARG A 109 17.39 7.59 -2.97
CA ARG A 109 17.35 6.76 -4.17
C ARG A 109 18.06 7.47 -5.32
N ARG A 110 19.04 6.77 -5.88
CA ARG A 110 19.77 7.22 -7.08
C ARG A 110 18.98 6.85 -8.33
N ARG A 111 19.22 7.62 -9.39
CA ARG A 111 18.57 7.52 -10.69
C ARG A 111 18.55 6.05 -11.18
N SER A 112 17.37 5.42 -11.18
CA SER A 112 17.15 4.12 -11.80
C SER A 112 16.22 4.28 -12.99
N ARG A 113 16.56 3.67 -14.12
CA ARG A 113 15.64 3.53 -15.24
C ARG A 113 14.77 2.31 -14.99
N MET A 114 13.45 2.48 -15.09
CA MET A 114 12.57 1.33 -15.23
C MET A 114 12.80 0.75 -16.64
N ILE A 115 13.50 -0.37 -16.72
CA ILE A 115 13.72 -1.08 -17.98
C ILE A 115 12.53 -2.02 -18.17
N VAL A 116 11.73 -1.76 -19.19
CA VAL A 116 10.68 -2.66 -19.64
C VAL A 116 11.19 -3.33 -20.92
N ASP A 117 11.77 -4.53 -20.78
CA ASP A 117 12.22 -5.32 -21.92
C ASP A 117 11.03 -5.94 -22.65
N GLY A 118 10.84 -5.56 -23.90
CA GLY A 118 9.79 -6.07 -24.78
C GLY A 118 10.29 -7.26 -25.58
N SER A 119 10.18 -8.47 -25.03
CA SER A 119 10.37 -9.70 -25.81
C SER A 119 9.05 -10.09 -26.50
N GLY A 120 8.98 -9.94 -27.82
CA GLY A 120 7.79 -10.15 -28.67
C GLY A 120 7.41 -11.62 -28.89
N GLY A 121 7.19 -12.37 -27.81
CA GLY A 121 6.56 -13.70 -27.87
C GLY A 121 5.03 -13.63 -27.91
N PRO A 122 4.34 -14.74 -28.18
CA PRO A 122 2.88 -14.81 -28.08
C PRO A 122 2.40 -14.38 -26.68
N ALA A 123 1.32 -13.61 -26.63
CA ALA A 123 0.72 -13.22 -25.36
C ALA A 123 0.32 -14.48 -24.56
N PRO A 124 0.66 -14.58 -23.27
CA PRO A 124 0.28 -15.72 -22.43
C PRO A 124 -1.25 -15.74 -22.24
N ARG A 125 -1.79 -16.79 -21.59
CA ARG A 125 -3.21 -16.78 -21.19
C ARG A 125 -3.45 -15.73 -20.11
N LEU A 126 -4.64 -15.11 -20.07
CA LEU A 126 -4.99 -14.11 -19.02
C LEU A 126 -4.83 -14.66 -17.60
N ARG A 127 -5.18 -15.94 -17.38
CA ARG A 127 -4.95 -16.62 -16.09
C ARG A 127 -3.48 -16.59 -15.65
N THR A 128 -2.55 -16.70 -16.59
CA THR A 128 -1.11 -16.62 -16.29
C THR A 128 -0.72 -15.22 -15.83
N SER A 129 -1.33 -14.17 -16.40
CA SER A 129 -1.13 -12.78 -15.95
C SER A 129 -1.71 -12.56 -14.55
N VAL A 130 -2.89 -13.10 -14.24
CA VAL A 130 -3.45 -13.09 -12.87
C VAL A 130 -2.50 -13.77 -11.88
N LEU A 131 -2.04 -14.99 -12.20
CA LEU A 131 -1.15 -15.73 -11.32
C LEU A 131 0.20 -15.01 -11.15
N ARG A 132 0.73 -14.39 -12.20
CA ARG A 132 1.93 -13.55 -12.13
C ARG A 132 1.72 -12.39 -11.17
N GLY A 133 0.64 -11.62 -11.31
CA GLY A 133 0.34 -10.51 -10.40
C GLY A 133 0.21 -10.95 -8.94
N PHE A 134 -0.50 -12.05 -8.71
CA PHE A 134 -0.67 -12.62 -7.37
C PHE A 134 0.67 -13.08 -6.76
N THR A 135 1.45 -13.87 -7.51
CA THR A 135 2.75 -14.39 -7.02
C THR A 135 3.77 -13.28 -6.81
N THR A 136 3.82 -12.28 -7.71
CA THR A 136 4.67 -11.10 -7.53
C THR A 136 4.30 -10.36 -6.25
N ASN A 137 3.02 -10.08 -6.02
CA ASN A 137 2.59 -9.31 -4.86
C ASN A 137 2.75 -10.09 -3.55
N ILE A 138 2.35 -11.36 -3.49
CA ILE A 138 2.41 -12.14 -2.24
C ILE A 138 3.87 -12.36 -1.79
N LEU A 139 4.80 -12.51 -2.74
CA LEU A 139 6.23 -12.66 -2.48
C LEU A 139 6.96 -11.32 -2.35
N ASN A 140 6.26 -10.19 -2.49
CA ASN A 140 6.86 -8.87 -2.39
C ASN A 140 7.02 -8.48 -0.91
N PRO A 141 8.24 -8.48 -0.35
CA PRO A 141 8.44 -8.12 1.06
C PRO A 141 8.02 -6.67 1.34
N LYS A 142 8.01 -5.77 0.34
CA LYS A 142 7.52 -4.40 0.49
C LYS A 142 6.05 -4.38 0.93
N VAL A 143 5.22 -5.25 0.36
CA VAL A 143 3.77 -5.29 0.61
C VAL A 143 3.48 -5.91 1.98
N GLY A 144 4.18 -6.98 2.34
CA GLY A 144 4.08 -7.56 3.68
C GLY A 144 4.49 -6.59 4.76
N ILE A 145 5.67 -5.96 4.62
CA ILE A 145 6.15 -4.95 5.57
C ILE A 145 5.18 -3.76 5.61
N PHE A 146 4.64 -3.31 4.48
CA PHE A 146 3.62 -2.27 4.42
C PHE A 146 2.42 -2.57 5.33
N TYR A 147 1.80 -3.74 5.18
CA TYR A 147 0.62 -4.07 5.98
C TYR A 147 0.96 -4.23 7.45
N LEU A 148 2.11 -4.84 7.77
CA LEU A 148 2.55 -5.03 9.15
C LEU A 148 2.98 -3.74 9.85
N THR A 149 3.39 -2.71 9.10
CA THR A 149 3.94 -1.47 9.69
C THR A 149 2.97 -0.31 9.61
N LEU A 150 2.17 -0.23 8.55
CA LEU A 150 1.23 0.86 8.31
C LEU A 150 -0.12 0.61 8.96
N LEU A 151 -0.69 -0.59 8.81
CA LEU A 151 -2.02 -0.89 9.33
C LEU A 151 -2.14 -0.64 10.85
N PRO A 152 -1.15 -1.05 11.70
CA PRO A 152 -1.14 -0.73 13.13
C PRO A 152 -1.19 0.77 13.47
N GLN A 153 -0.77 1.66 12.58
CA GLN A 153 -0.72 3.11 12.84
C GLN A 153 -2.10 3.75 12.78
N PHE A 154 -2.99 3.17 11.98
CA PHE A 154 -4.31 3.72 11.68
C PHE A 154 -5.44 2.84 12.23
N ALA A 155 -5.15 1.59 12.59
CA ALA A 155 -6.11 0.69 13.21
C ALA A 155 -6.31 0.98 14.71
N PRO A 156 -7.53 0.76 15.24
CA PRO A 156 -7.82 0.81 16.67
C PRO A 156 -6.94 -0.14 17.49
N GLN A 157 -6.61 0.28 18.71
CA GLN A 157 -5.70 -0.44 19.60
C GLN A 157 -6.41 -1.44 20.52
N ASP A 158 -7.74 -1.38 20.58
CA ASP A 158 -8.59 -2.33 21.30
C ASP A 158 -8.72 -3.68 20.57
N GLY A 159 -8.10 -3.81 19.39
CA GLY A 159 -8.12 -5.02 18.57
C GLY A 159 -9.39 -5.15 17.74
N ASP A 160 -10.06 -4.05 17.41
CA ASP A 160 -11.18 -4.06 16.47
C ASP A 160 -10.71 -4.46 15.05
N VAL A 161 -11.08 -5.68 14.66
CA VAL A 161 -10.78 -6.26 13.35
C VAL A 161 -11.53 -5.53 12.24
N GLU A 162 -12.74 -5.02 12.49
CA GLU A 162 -13.62 -4.49 11.44
C GLU A 162 -12.99 -3.26 10.80
N ILE A 163 -12.47 -2.33 11.62
CA ILE A 163 -11.81 -1.11 11.13
C ILE A 163 -10.49 -1.45 10.45
N ALA A 164 -9.68 -2.34 11.03
CA ALA A 164 -8.42 -2.75 10.40
C ALA A 164 -8.65 -3.41 9.03
N TRP A 165 -9.68 -4.24 8.90
CA TRP A 165 -10.04 -4.89 7.65
C TRP A 165 -10.64 -3.91 6.64
N LEU A 166 -11.45 -2.93 7.08
CA LEU A 166 -11.94 -1.85 6.22
C LEU A 166 -10.79 -1.03 5.63
N LEU A 167 -9.80 -0.64 6.44
CA LEU A 167 -8.61 0.07 5.96
C LEU A 167 -7.88 -0.77 4.91
N ALA A 168 -7.71 -2.08 5.16
CA ALA A 168 -7.12 -2.99 4.19
C ALA A 168 -7.90 -3.05 2.86
N LEU A 169 -9.24 -3.08 2.91
CA LEU A 169 -10.09 -3.05 1.72
C LEU A 169 -9.99 -1.73 0.96
N VAL A 170 -9.91 -0.61 1.67
CA VAL A 170 -9.67 0.71 1.07
C VAL A 170 -8.34 0.72 0.32
N HIS A 171 -7.27 0.17 0.90
CA HIS A 171 -5.99 0.04 0.19
C HIS A 171 -6.08 -0.86 -1.04
N VAL A 172 -6.78 -2.01 -0.96
CA VAL A 172 -7.01 -2.89 -2.12
C VAL A 172 -7.73 -2.12 -3.25
N ALA A 173 -8.73 -1.31 -2.91
CA ALA A 173 -9.44 -0.48 -3.87
C ALA A 173 -8.50 0.56 -4.52
N ILE A 174 -7.74 1.32 -3.71
CA ILE A 174 -6.75 2.30 -4.18
C ILE A 174 -5.75 1.65 -5.14
N ALA A 175 -5.15 0.52 -4.74
CA ALA A 175 -4.22 -0.24 -5.57
C ALA A 175 -4.85 -0.70 -6.88
N THR A 176 -6.07 -1.23 -6.83
CA THR A 176 -6.79 -1.69 -8.01
C THR A 176 -7.06 -0.54 -8.98
N PHE A 177 -7.61 0.58 -8.51
CA PHE A 177 -7.88 1.75 -9.36
C PHE A 177 -6.61 2.30 -9.99
N TRP A 178 -5.54 2.44 -9.19
CA TRP A 178 -4.25 2.90 -9.67
C TRP A 178 -3.67 2.00 -10.78
N PHE A 179 -3.61 0.69 -10.54
CA PHE A 179 -3.01 -0.25 -11.49
C PHE A 179 -3.88 -0.51 -12.72
N LEU A 180 -5.22 -0.42 -12.60
CA LEU A 180 -6.11 -0.42 -13.77
C LEU A 180 -5.90 0.84 -14.62
N GLY A 181 -5.75 2.00 -13.99
CA GLY A 181 -5.39 3.24 -14.69
C GLY A 181 -4.04 3.11 -15.43
N LEU A 182 -3.02 2.59 -14.76
CA LEU A 182 -1.73 2.29 -15.40
C LEU A 182 -1.85 1.30 -16.56
N SER A 183 -2.72 0.30 -16.45
CA SER A 183 -2.95 -0.70 -17.49
C SER A 183 -3.65 -0.10 -18.72
N ALA A 184 -4.65 0.76 -18.49
CA ALA A 184 -5.40 1.42 -19.55
C ALA A 184 -4.56 2.47 -20.29
N PHE A 185 -3.73 3.22 -19.57
CA PHE A 185 -2.91 4.32 -20.11
C PHE A 185 -1.44 3.95 -20.30
N ALA A 186 -1.10 2.66 -20.30
CA ALA A 186 0.28 2.18 -20.29
C ALA A 186 1.16 2.83 -21.36
N GLY A 187 0.64 2.94 -22.59
CA GLY A 187 1.35 3.56 -23.72
C GLY A 187 1.71 5.03 -23.50
N GLY A 188 0.82 5.81 -22.88
CA GLY A 188 1.04 7.23 -22.58
C GLY A 188 1.81 7.47 -21.27
N VAL A 189 1.73 6.53 -20.32
CA VAL A 189 2.45 6.62 -19.03
C VAL A 189 3.90 6.14 -19.17
N ARG A 190 4.21 5.28 -20.14
CA ARG A 190 5.57 4.76 -20.35
C ARG A 190 6.62 5.87 -20.48
N PRO A 191 6.49 6.90 -21.33
CA PRO A 191 7.47 7.98 -21.41
C PRO A 191 7.68 8.70 -20.06
N LEU A 192 6.61 8.86 -19.28
CA LEU A 192 6.64 9.50 -17.98
C LEU A 192 7.41 8.66 -16.95
N LEU A 193 7.10 7.37 -16.82
CA LEU A 193 7.77 6.47 -15.87
C LEU A 193 9.15 6.00 -16.35
N SER A 194 9.42 6.06 -17.66
CA SER A 194 10.75 5.83 -18.22
C SER A 194 11.66 7.06 -18.05
N ASN A 195 11.09 8.25 -17.84
CA ASN A 195 11.84 9.46 -17.56
C ASN A 195 12.38 9.41 -16.12
N PRO A 196 13.72 9.36 -15.95
CA PRO A 196 14.29 9.25 -14.61
C PRO A 196 14.07 10.50 -13.75
N ARG A 197 13.79 11.66 -14.35
CA ARG A 197 13.48 12.88 -13.59
C ARG A 197 12.10 12.78 -12.94
N THR A 198 11.12 12.22 -13.65
CA THR A 198 9.75 12.09 -13.13
C THR A 198 9.67 11.06 -12.03
N THR A 199 10.27 9.88 -12.23
CA THR A 199 10.35 8.85 -11.18
C THR A 199 11.08 9.36 -9.95
N LEU A 200 12.18 10.11 -10.13
CA LEU A 200 12.87 10.74 -9.00
C LEU A 200 11.99 11.78 -8.31
N ALA A 201 11.23 12.60 -9.04
CA ALA A 201 10.31 13.57 -8.44
C ALA A 201 9.21 12.89 -7.61
N ILE A 202 8.61 11.82 -8.13
CA ILE A 202 7.66 10.98 -7.38
C ILE A 202 8.33 10.43 -6.11
N ASP A 203 9.53 9.85 -6.24
CA ASP A 203 10.27 9.34 -5.08
C ASP A 203 10.57 10.46 -4.06
N ARG A 204 10.93 11.68 -4.49
CA ARG A 204 11.22 12.80 -3.57
C ARG A 204 9.97 13.29 -2.84
N VAL A 205 8.86 13.47 -3.54
CA VAL A 205 7.60 13.92 -2.95
C VAL A 205 7.09 12.86 -1.96
N THR A 206 6.99 11.61 -2.40
CA THR A 206 6.57 10.50 -1.55
C THR A 206 7.50 10.33 -0.36
N GLY A 207 8.82 10.41 -0.58
CA GLY A 207 9.83 10.29 0.46
C GLY A 207 9.73 11.37 1.53
N GLY A 208 9.54 12.63 1.11
CA GLY A 208 9.35 13.75 2.03
C GLY A 208 8.11 13.58 2.91
N ILE A 209 6.99 13.19 2.31
CA ILE A 209 5.74 12.96 3.05
C ILE A 209 5.91 11.82 4.06
N PHE A 210 6.58 10.73 3.72
CA PHE A 210 6.78 9.62 4.67
C PHE A 210 7.69 9.98 5.83
N VAL A 211 8.73 10.78 5.60
CA VAL A 211 9.58 11.27 6.69
C VAL A 211 8.74 12.13 7.64
N LEU A 212 7.93 13.04 7.12
CA LEU A 212 7.05 13.88 7.95
C LEU A 212 6.06 13.04 8.75
N LEU A 213 5.40 12.07 8.12
CA LEU A 213 4.48 11.15 8.80
C LEU A 213 5.20 10.31 9.86
N GLY A 214 6.35 9.73 9.53
CA GLY A 214 7.13 8.90 10.46
C GLY A 214 7.59 9.69 11.69
N VAL A 215 8.11 10.91 11.49
CA VAL A 215 8.50 11.81 12.59
C VAL A 215 7.29 12.20 13.43
N GLY A 216 6.16 12.55 12.79
CA GLY A 216 4.92 12.89 13.49
C GLY A 216 4.40 11.75 14.35
N LEU A 217 4.42 10.52 13.84
CA LEU A 217 4.01 9.32 14.57
C LEU A 217 4.94 9.00 15.76
N ILE A 218 6.26 9.15 15.60
CA ILE A 218 7.22 8.99 16.70
C ILE A 218 7.01 10.07 17.77
N HIS A 219 6.80 11.32 17.35
CA HIS A 219 6.54 12.41 18.28
C HIS A 219 5.26 12.15 19.09
N ALA A 220 4.17 11.77 18.41
CA ALA A 220 2.92 11.43 19.07
C ALA A 220 3.08 10.27 20.07
N ALA A 221 3.88 9.26 19.75
CA ALA A 221 4.17 8.14 20.65
C ALA A 221 5.05 8.53 21.85
N ALA A 222 5.87 9.57 21.74
CA ALA A 222 6.71 10.07 22.83
C ALA A 222 5.97 11.04 23.77
N THR A 223 4.85 11.61 23.32
CA THR A 223 4.03 12.56 24.08
C THR A 223 2.75 11.97 24.67
N ALA A 224 2.47 10.68 24.41
CA ALA A 224 1.35 9.92 24.94
C ALA A 224 1.75 9.13 26.19
#